data_AF-X6MPW0-F1
#
_entry.id   AF-X6MPW0-F1
#
_cell.length_a   1.000
_cell.length_b   1.000
_cell.length_c   1.000
_cell.angle_alpha   90.00
_cell.angle_beta   90.00
_cell.angle_gamma   90.00
#
_symmetry.space_group_name_H-M   'P 1'
#
loop_
_entity.id
_entity.type
_entity.pdbx_description
1 polymer ?
#
loop_
_entity_poly.entity_id
_entity_poly.type
_entity_poly.pdbx_seq_one_letter_code
_entity_poly.pdbx_strand_id
1 'polypeptide(L)'
;MLYTFFLLSCFKNNDLCGSNINNLTLLGLVKWDESGPQHDLAIARDLCVDDSIFQDVECLHPRNNGWKSILRVRLLHAGVRHRLTHKKQQSSVGTNADDANHQAIINQCHLIATLLGFQFNPLINLLTVFGLPITFEEAQCYTHLWRYVGHVLGIKYPSGVRDALSDFDTSRAWMVKIYDKLIAPNDSSKLLASHVLQAIAYPLENAWPGKLMGINLNHLNSLFRAFLAEKYADEIGIGTQLRSNWWMELQVRTIIATFRLGHVYSYLFGLKKQA
;
A
#
# COMPACT_ATOMS: atom_id res chain seq x y z
N MET A 1 5.89 2.04 3.94
CA MET A 1 4.74 1.22 4.40
C MET A 1 3.36 1.84 4.08
N LEU A 2 3.27 3.15 3.80
CA LEU A 2 2.01 3.90 3.59
C LEU A 2 1.41 3.82 2.16
N TYR A 3 2.19 3.34 1.18
CA TYR A 3 1.80 3.27 -0.25
C TYR A 3 0.75 2.19 -0.56
N THR A 4 0.55 1.23 0.35
CA THR A 4 -0.15 -0.03 0.02
C THR A 4 -1.66 -0.01 0.33
N PHE A 5 -2.13 0.87 1.24
CA PHE A 5 -3.57 1.04 1.49
C PHE A 5 -4.31 1.63 0.29
N PHE A 6 -3.59 2.39 -0.52
CA PHE A 6 -4.03 2.92 -1.78
C PHE A 6 -4.53 1.84 -2.75
N LEU A 7 -3.83 0.71 -2.79
CA LEU A 7 -4.15 -0.39 -3.69
C LEU A 7 -5.44 -1.11 -3.30
N LEU A 8 -5.79 -1.13 -2.00
CA LEU A 8 -7.01 -1.77 -1.50
C LEU A 8 -8.29 -1.02 -1.87
N SER A 9 -8.21 0.31 -2.00
CA SER A 9 -9.38 1.12 -2.38
C SER A 9 -9.55 1.23 -3.90
N CYS A 10 -8.46 1.15 -4.66
CA CYS A 10 -8.46 1.27 -6.11
C CYS A 10 -8.85 -0.03 -6.82
N PHE A 11 -9.50 -1.00 -6.19
CA PHE A 11 -9.89 -2.21 -6.94
C PHE A 11 -11.06 -1.91 -7.91
N LYS A 12 -10.90 -2.28 -9.19
CA LYS A 12 -11.79 -1.96 -10.31
C LYS A 12 -13.25 -2.40 -10.09
N ASN A 13 -14.19 -1.53 -10.47
CA ASN A 13 -15.56 -1.90 -10.86
C ASN A 13 -15.54 -2.47 -12.30
N ASN A 14 -15.48 -3.80 -12.39
CA ASN A 14 -15.88 -4.69 -13.51
C ASN A 14 -14.94 -4.97 -14.67
N ASP A 15 -14.67 -6.28 -14.85
CA ASP A 15 -14.88 -7.08 -16.09
C ASP A 15 -14.10 -8.41 -16.12
N LEU A 16 -13.66 -8.92 -14.97
CA LEU A 16 -13.52 -10.38 -14.78
C LEU A 16 -14.62 -10.95 -13.87
N CYS A 17 -15.45 -10.09 -13.29
CA CYS A 17 -16.59 -10.43 -12.46
C CYS A 17 -17.43 -9.17 -12.21
N GLY A 18 -18.64 -9.09 -12.77
CA GLY A 18 -19.48 -7.89 -12.74
C GLY A 18 -20.10 -7.57 -11.37
N SER A 19 -19.72 -6.46 -10.75
CA SER A 19 -20.40 -5.66 -9.72
C SER A 19 -20.01 -4.16 -9.73
N ASN A 20 -21.01 -3.28 -9.69
CA ASN A 20 -20.87 -1.84 -9.50
C ASN A 20 -20.70 -1.54 -7.99
N ILE A 21 -19.50 -1.13 -7.56
CA ILE A 21 -19.17 -0.84 -6.16
C ILE A 21 -18.97 0.68 -6.00
N ASN A 22 -20.07 1.40 -5.81
CA ASN A 22 -20.04 2.85 -5.55
C ASN A 22 -20.04 3.21 -4.05
N ASN A 23 -19.84 2.24 -3.14
CA ASN A 23 -19.99 2.46 -1.69
C ASN A 23 -18.98 1.70 -0.82
N LEU A 24 -17.72 1.59 -1.25
CA LEU A 24 -16.62 1.11 -0.39
C LEU A 24 -15.89 2.30 0.24
N THR A 25 -16.60 3.09 1.05
CA THR A 25 -15.94 3.70 2.22
C THR A 25 -15.52 2.52 3.10
N LEU A 26 -14.22 2.27 3.21
CA LEU A 26 -13.64 1.07 3.81
C LEU A 26 -14.46 0.57 5.03
N LEU A 27 -15.13 -0.57 4.79
CA LEU A 27 -15.74 -1.46 5.78
C LEU A 27 -17.09 -1.05 6.40
N GLY A 28 -17.61 0.17 6.23
CA GLY A 28 -18.74 0.64 7.05
C GLY A 28 -18.54 0.36 8.56
N LEU A 29 -17.27 0.27 8.98
CA LEU A 29 -16.80 0.25 10.35
C LEU A 29 -16.41 1.66 10.77
N VAL A 30 -16.02 2.48 9.80
CA VAL A 30 -15.63 3.87 9.95
C VAL A 30 -16.38 4.67 8.91
N LYS A 31 -17.22 5.61 9.35
CA LYS A 31 -17.66 6.70 8.48
C LYS A 31 -16.52 7.70 8.45
N TRP A 32 -15.95 7.93 7.27
CA TRP A 32 -15.14 9.11 7.03
C TRP A 32 -16.12 10.27 6.95
N ASP A 33 -16.46 10.87 8.09
CA ASP A 33 -17.14 12.15 8.15
C ASP A 33 -16.12 13.27 8.35
N GLU A 34 -16.57 14.52 8.27
CA GLU A 34 -15.73 15.72 8.40
C GLU A 34 -15.20 15.96 9.85
N SER A 35 -15.04 14.91 10.67
CA SER A 35 -14.60 14.98 12.07
C SER A 35 -13.14 15.42 12.29
N GLY A 36 -12.41 15.70 11.22
CA GLY A 36 -11.13 16.39 11.25
C GLY A 36 -9.90 15.50 11.51
N PRO A 37 -8.70 16.10 11.54
CA PRO A 37 -7.43 15.39 11.41
C PRO A 37 -7.11 14.36 12.51
N GLN A 38 -7.70 14.53 13.70
CA GLN A 38 -7.47 13.65 14.86
C GLN A 38 -8.19 12.31 14.73
N HIS A 39 -9.37 12.31 14.10
CA HIS A 39 -10.11 11.09 13.77
C HIS A 39 -9.38 10.30 12.69
N ASP A 40 -8.92 10.99 11.64
CA ASP A 40 -8.15 10.40 10.54
C ASP A 40 -6.83 9.77 11.03
N LEU A 41 -6.20 10.37 12.06
CA LEU A 41 -5.01 9.84 12.72
C LEU A 41 -5.24 8.53 13.46
N ALA A 42 -6.34 8.42 14.20
CA ALA A 42 -6.68 7.18 14.91
C ALA A 42 -6.89 6.05 13.90
N ILE A 43 -7.58 6.34 12.80
CA ILE A 43 -7.82 5.37 11.73
C ILE A 43 -6.51 5.02 11.01
N ALA A 44 -5.67 5.99 10.65
CA ALA A 44 -4.38 5.75 10.00
C ALA A 44 -3.47 4.87 10.87
N ARG A 45 -3.50 5.04 12.20
CA ARG A 45 -2.75 4.22 13.14
C ARG A 45 -3.23 2.77 13.16
N ASP A 46 -4.55 2.56 13.12
CA ASP A 46 -5.15 1.21 13.03
C ASP A 46 -4.95 0.57 11.65
N LEU A 47 -4.68 1.38 10.62
CA LEU A 47 -4.37 0.93 9.28
C LEU A 47 -2.89 0.51 9.16
N CYS A 48 -1.93 1.12 9.84
CA CYS A 48 -0.52 0.75 9.66
C CYS A 48 -0.23 -0.73 9.96
N VAL A 49 0.55 -1.38 9.08
CA VAL A 49 1.11 -2.70 9.39
C VAL A 49 2.04 -2.52 10.58
N ASP A 50 1.91 -3.42 11.55
CA ASP A 50 2.69 -3.39 12.78
C ASP A 50 4.19 -3.49 12.48
N ASP A 51 4.95 -2.50 12.95
CA ASP A 51 6.40 -2.41 12.73
C ASP A 51 7.16 -3.59 13.36
N SER A 52 6.53 -4.36 14.25
CA SER A 52 7.14 -5.56 14.83
C SER A 52 7.65 -6.54 13.78
N ILE A 53 7.05 -6.62 12.59
CA ILE A 53 7.52 -7.52 11.52
C ILE A 53 8.87 -7.09 10.91
N PHE A 54 9.33 -5.87 11.18
CA PHE A 54 10.58 -5.30 10.66
C PHE A 54 11.69 -5.18 11.70
N GLN A 55 11.45 -5.65 12.94
CA GLN A 55 12.43 -5.52 14.03
C GLN A 55 13.60 -6.50 13.89
N ASP A 56 13.31 -7.79 13.71
CA ASP A 56 14.31 -8.84 13.49
C ASP A 56 13.63 -10.12 12.98
N VAL A 57 14.40 -11.05 12.39
CA VAL A 57 13.91 -12.35 11.88
C VAL A 57 13.25 -13.18 12.98
N GLU A 58 13.77 -13.12 14.21
CA GLU A 58 13.20 -13.87 15.33
C GLU A 58 11.73 -13.49 15.61
N CYS A 59 11.32 -12.25 15.33
CA CYS A 59 9.95 -11.81 15.58
C CYS A 59 8.91 -12.57 14.74
N LEU A 60 9.35 -13.18 13.63
CA LEU A 60 8.54 -13.92 12.66
C LEU A 60 8.40 -15.39 13.01
N HIS A 61 9.16 -15.89 13.98
CA HIS A 61 9.00 -17.25 14.49
C HIS A 61 7.60 -17.44 15.08
N PRO A 62 7.03 -18.67 14.98
CA PRO A 62 5.73 -18.97 15.56
C PRO A 62 5.64 -18.51 17.02
N ARG A 63 4.51 -17.87 17.39
CA ARG A 63 4.21 -17.28 18.71
C ARG A 63 4.93 -15.97 19.05
N ASN A 64 5.86 -15.49 18.25
CA ASN A 64 6.47 -14.17 18.47
C ASN A 64 5.58 -13.04 17.92
N ASN A 65 5.95 -11.79 18.23
CA ASN A 65 5.08 -10.63 18.01
C ASN A 65 4.78 -10.39 16.53
N GLY A 66 5.78 -10.47 15.64
CA GLY A 66 5.58 -10.31 14.20
C GLY A 66 4.65 -11.39 13.63
N TRP A 67 4.86 -12.66 14.00
CA TRP A 67 3.98 -13.76 13.60
C TRP A 67 2.53 -13.58 14.09
N LYS A 68 2.36 -13.22 15.38
CA LYS A 68 1.03 -12.92 15.96
C LYS A 68 0.37 -11.77 15.23
N SER A 69 1.13 -10.75 14.84
CA SER A 69 0.60 -9.59 14.12
C SER A 69 0.06 -9.98 12.74
N ILE A 70 0.80 -10.78 11.98
CA ILE A 70 0.33 -11.32 10.68
C ILE A 70 -0.95 -12.14 10.86
N LEU A 71 -1.04 -12.96 11.91
CA LEU A 71 -2.26 -13.72 12.20
C LEU A 71 -3.45 -12.83 12.60
N ARG A 72 -3.22 -11.75 13.35
CA ARG A 72 -4.28 -10.78 13.66
C ARG A 72 -4.86 -10.17 12.39
N VAL A 73 -4.01 -9.82 11.41
CA VAL A 73 -4.47 -9.34 10.09
C VAL A 73 -5.26 -10.41 9.35
N ARG A 74 -4.82 -11.68 9.38
CA ARG A 74 -5.58 -12.79 8.78
C ARG A 74 -6.97 -12.95 9.39
N LEU A 75 -7.08 -12.87 10.72
CA LEU A 75 -8.34 -12.96 11.44
C LEU A 75 -9.22 -11.73 11.19
N LEU A 76 -8.63 -10.54 11.13
CA LEU A 76 -9.31 -9.30 10.75
C LEU A 76 -9.97 -9.45 9.36
N HIS A 77 -9.23 -9.90 8.35
CA HIS A 77 -9.78 -10.15 7.02
C HIS A 77 -10.91 -11.19 7.02
N ALA A 78 -10.81 -12.24 7.84
CA ALA A 78 -11.88 -13.22 8.00
C ALA A 78 -13.13 -12.61 8.65
N GLY A 79 -12.97 -11.82 9.72
CA GLY A 79 -14.07 -11.13 10.39
C GLY A 79 -14.77 -10.10 9.49
N VAL A 80 -14.00 -9.35 8.71
CA VAL A 80 -14.53 -8.44 7.68
C VAL A 80 -15.36 -9.18 6.66
N ARG A 81 -14.85 -10.27 6.09
CA ARG A 81 -15.58 -11.10 5.12
C ARG A 81 -16.90 -11.59 5.70
N HIS A 82 -16.86 -12.09 6.93
CA HIS A 82 -18.05 -12.57 7.63
C HIS A 82 -19.09 -11.45 7.82
N ARG A 83 -18.70 -10.30 8.37
CA ARG A 83 -19.60 -9.16 8.61
C ARG A 83 -20.25 -8.63 7.33
N LEU A 84 -19.47 -8.45 6.26
CA LEU A 84 -19.98 -7.89 5.01
C LEU A 84 -20.89 -8.87 4.28
N THR A 85 -20.58 -10.17 4.32
CA THR A 85 -21.45 -11.21 3.76
C THR A 85 -22.80 -11.25 4.48
N HIS A 86 -22.80 -11.20 5.83
CA HIS A 86 -24.03 -11.14 6.62
C HIS A 86 -24.85 -9.88 6.36
N LYS A 87 -24.20 -8.70 6.29
CA LYS A 87 -24.90 -7.45 5.98
C LYS A 87 -25.55 -7.48 4.60
N LYS A 88 -24.88 -8.07 3.60
CA LYS A 88 -25.42 -8.24 2.25
C LYS A 88 -26.67 -9.14 2.28
N GLN A 89 -26.59 -10.30 2.95
CA GLN A 89 -27.71 -11.22 3.13
C GLN A 89 -28.93 -10.57 3.81
N GLN A 90 -28.70 -9.72 4.82
CA GLN A 90 -29.77 -8.97 5.50
C GLN A 90 -30.39 -7.87 4.62
N SER A 91 -29.61 -7.30 3.71
CA SER A 91 -30.07 -6.23 2.81
C SER A 91 -30.73 -6.76 1.52
N SER A 92 -30.47 -8.01 1.17
CA SER A 92 -31.01 -8.70 -0.01
C SER A 92 -32.24 -9.57 0.29
N VAL A 93 -32.97 -9.28 1.39
CA VAL A 93 -34.28 -9.89 1.65
C VAL A 93 -35.25 -9.41 0.57
N GLY A 94 -35.32 -10.15 -0.55
CA GLY A 94 -36.20 -9.88 -1.68
C GLY A 94 -35.60 -10.08 -3.08
N THR A 95 -34.29 -10.31 -3.22
CA THR A 95 -33.68 -10.60 -4.53
C THR A 95 -33.09 -12.00 -4.56
N ASN A 96 -33.43 -12.74 -5.63
CA ASN A 96 -33.22 -14.18 -5.79
C ASN A 96 -31.80 -14.66 -5.42
N ALA A 97 -31.75 -15.82 -4.77
CA ALA A 97 -30.56 -16.46 -4.22
C ALA A 97 -29.57 -17.02 -5.27
N ASP A 98 -29.82 -16.80 -6.58
CA ASP A 98 -29.15 -17.47 -7.69
C ASP A 98 -28.08 -16.62 -8.41
N ASP A 99 -27.72 -15.45 -7.88
CA ASP A 99 -26.47 -14.77 -8.29
C ASP A 99 -25.26 -15.50 -7.69
N ALA A 100 -24.99 -16.68 -8.25
CA ALA A 100 -23.92 -17.62 -7.89
C ALA A 100 -22.49 -17.05 -8.12
N ASN A 101 -22.35 -15.79 -8.54
CA ASN A 101 -21.11 -15.02 -8.47
C ASN A 101 -21.01 -14.29 -7.13
N HIS A 102 -21.06 -15.04 -6.03
CA HIS A 102 -20.72 -14.55 -4.70
C HIS A 102 -19.22 -14.20 -4.66
N GLN A 103 -18.85 -13.05 -5.22
CA GLN A 103 -17.49 -12.54 -5.23
C GLN A 103 -17.09 -12.21 -3.79
N ALA A 104 -16.22 -13.05 -3.22
CA ALA A 104 -15.72 -12.85 -1.87
C ALA A 104 -14.94 -11.53 -1.79
N ILE A 105 -15.41 -10.61 -0.94
CA ILE A 105 -14.68 -9.42 -0.55
C ILE A 105 -13.34 -9.87 0.05
N ILE A 106 -12.23 -9.19 -0.25
CA ILE A 106 -10.87 -9.63 0.16
C ILE A 106 -10.61 -11.11 -0.21
N ASN A 107 -10.66 -11.42 -1.51
CA ASN A 107 -10.31 -12.75 -2.04
C ASN A 107 -8.78 -12.95 -2.10
N GLN A 108 -8.34 -14.12 -2.57
CA GLN A 108 -6.92 -14.46 -2.70
C GLN A 108 -6.16 -13.50 -3.63
N CYS A 109 -6.76 -13.07 -4.73
CA CYS A 109 -6.15 -12.10 -5.65
C CYS A 109 -5.95 -10.73 -4.98
N HIS A 110 -6.91 -10.26 -4.19
CA HIS A 110 -6.76 -9.03 -3.40
C HIS A 110 -5.64 -9.16 -2.36
N LEU A 111 -5.54 -10.30 -1.67
CA LEU A 111 -4.45 -10.56 -0.72
C LEU A 111 -3.08 -10.54 -1.40
N ILE A 112 -2.94 -11.23 -2.55
CA ILE A 112 -1.70 -11.25 -3.34
C ILE A 112 -1.33 -9.85 -3.82
N ALA A 113 -2.30 -9.09 -4.35
CA ALA A 113 -2.09 -7.74 -4.83
C ALA A 113 -1.60 -6.80 -3.72
N THR A 114 -2.23 -6.84 -2.56
CA THR A 114 -1.79 -6.05 -1.39
C THR A 114 -0.42 -6.48 -0.92
N LEU A 115 -0.13 -7.80 -0.85
CA LEU A 115 1.17 -8.31 -0.41
C LEU A 115 2.30 -7.86 -1.35
N LEU A 116 2.10 -7.97 -2.66
CA LEU A 116 3.06 -7.48 -3.64
C LEU A 116 3.19 -5.95 -3.61
N GLY A 117 2.14 -5.22 -3.24
CA GLY A 117 2.22 -3.79 -2.96
C GLY A 117 3.22 -3.45 -1.83
N PHE A 118 3.35 -4.30 -0.81
CA PHE A 118 4.35 -4.13 0.25
C PHE A 118 5.74 -4.67 -0.12
N GLN A 119 5.80 -5.68 -0.98
CA GLN A 119 7.06 -6.29 -1.39
C GLN A 119 7.71 -5.54 -2.57
N PHE A 120 6.99 -5.34 -3.66
CA PHE A 120 7.56 -4.85 -4.91
C PHE A 120 7.71 -3.32 -4.92
N ASN A 121 6.68 -2.58 -4.52
CA ASN A 121 6.67 -1.11 -4.65
C ASN A 121 7.76 -0.42 -3.81
N PRO A 122 8.03 -0.81 -2.54
CA PRO A 122 9.14 -0.21 -1.79
C PRO A 122 10.49 -0.47 -2.45
N LEU A 123 10.77 -1.70 -2.91
CA LEU A 123 12.03 -2.01 -3.60
C LEU A 123 12.21 -1.17 -4.86
N ILE A 124 11.17 -1.08 -5.69
CA ILE A 124 11.22 -0.27 -6.91
C ILE A 124 11.40 1.21 -6.56
N ASN A 125 10.70 1.76 -5.58
CA ASN A 125 10.90 3.17 -5.20
C ASN A 125 12.31 3.45 -4.66
N LEU A 126 12.87 2.55 -3.84
CA LEU A 126 14.25 2.68 -3.39
C LEU A 126 15.23 2.70 -4.57
N LEU A 127 15.01 1.84 -5.56
CA LEU A 127 15.85 1.76 -6.75
C LEU A 127 15.64 2.94 -7.72
N THR A 128 14.40 3.22 -8.11
CA THR A 128 14.07 4.13 -9.23
C THR A 128 13.83 5.56 -8.78
N VAL A 129 13.40 5.80 -7.55
CA VAL A 129 13.17 7.15 -7.00
C VAL A 129 14.41 7.59 -6.23
N PHE A 130 14.84 6.83 -5.23
CA PHE A 130 15.99 7.20 -4.40
C PHE A 130 17.36 6.83 -4.99
N GLY A 131 17.41 5.94 -5.98
CA GLY A 131 18.68 5.52 -6.61
C GLY A 131 19.56 4.68 -5.69
N LEU A 132 18.98 4.01 -4.70
CA LEU A 132 19.72 3.14 -3.80
C LEU A 132 20.10 1.84 -4.51
N PRO A 133 21.37 1.39 -4.41
CA PRO A 133 21.79 0.12 -4.96
C PRO A 133 21.12 -0.98 -4.14
N ILE A 134 20.41 -1.87 -4.82
CA ILE A 134 19.87 -3.09 -4.23
C ILE A 134 20.40 -4.22 -5.10
N THR A 135 21.16 -5.11 -4.48
CA THR A 135 21.67 -6.32 -5.14
C THR A 135 20.51 -7.27 -5.47
N PHE A 136 20.73 -8.17 -6.42
CA PHE A 136 19.74 -9.18 -6.74
C PHE A 136 19.45 -10.07 -5.52
N GLU A 137 20.48 -10.38 -4.74
CA GLU A 137 20.42 -11.17 -3.51
C GLU A 137 19.56 -10.48 -2.44
N GLU A 138 19.75 -9.19 -2.20
CA GLU A 138 18.92 -8.42 -1.25
C GLU A 138 17.45 -8.38 -1.68
N ALA A 139 17.19 -8.16 -2.98
CA ALA A 139 15.83 -8.19 -3.52
C ALA A 139 15.18 -9.57 -3.36
N GLN A 140 15.94 -10.64 -3.55
CA GLN A 140 15.48 -12.02 -3.35
C GLN A 140 15.21 -12.34 -1.88
N CYS A 141 16.08 -11.91 -0.96
CA CYS A 141 15.88 -12.05 0.48
C CYS A 141 14.63 -11.31 0.96
N TYR A 142 14.42 -10.07 0.50
CA TYR A 142 13.20 -9.32 0.80
C TYR A 142 11.95 -9.99 0.21
N THR A 143 12.04 -10.54 -1.00
CA THR A 143 10.95 -11.31 -1.62
C THR A 143 10.63 -12.58 -0.81
N HIS A 144 11.65 -13.28 -0.32
CA HIS A 144 11.51 -14.46 0.54
C HIS A 144 10.79 -14.13 1.85
N LEU A 145 11.15 -13.03 2.49
CA LEU A 145 10.48 -12.52 3.69
C LEU A 145 8.98 -12.35 3.44
N TRP A 146 8.60 -11.65 2.37
CA TRP A 146 7.19 -11.43 2.05
C TRP A 146 6.46 -12.70 1.60
N ARG A 147 7.16 -13.65 0.96
CA ARG A 147 6.60 -14.97 0.67
C ARG A 147 6.20 -15.70 1.96
N TYR A 148 7.04 -15.66 2.99
CA TYR A 148 6.70 -16.21 4.31
C TYR A 148 5.52 -15.48 4.95
N VAL A 149 5.48 -14.14 4.91
CA VAL A 149 4.34 -13.36 5.41
C VAL A 149 3.05 -13.79 4.70
N GLY A 150 3.09 -13.95 3.37
CA GLY A 150 1.95 -14.43 2.58
C GLY A 150 1.48 -15.83 2.97
N HIS A 151 2.41 -16.74 3.26
CA HIS A 151 2.10 -18.08 3.76
C HIS A 151 1.34 -18.01 5.10
N VAL A 152 1.84 -17.23 6.07
CA VAL A 152 1.18 -17.07 7.40
C VAL A 152 -0.19 -16.39 7.26
N LEU A 153 -0.30 -15.40 6.38
CA LEU A 153 -1.55 -14.71 6.03
C LEU A 153 -2.59 -15.65 5.38
N GLY A 154 -2.16 -16.82 4.88
CA GLY A 154 -3.02 -17.86 4.32
C GLY A 154 -3.27 -17.71 2.83
N ILE A 155 -2.32 -17.12 2.09
CA ILE A 155 -2.35 -17.10 0.64
C ILE A 155 -2.12 -18.52 0.10
N LYS A 156 -2.94 -18.91 -0.87
CA LYS A 156 -2.86 -20.22 -1.52
C LYS A 156 -2.86 -20.05 -3.03
N TYR A 157 -2.04 -20.84 -3.70
CA TYR A 157 -1.99 -20.91 -5.15
C TYR A 157 -2.65 -22.21 -5.64
N PRO A 158 -3.54 -22.15 -6.65
CA PRO A 158 -4.04 -23.34 -7.31
C PRO A 158 -2.91 -24.16 -7.94
N SER A 159 -3.16 -25.46 -8.15
CA SER A 159 -2.21 -26.32 -8.87
C SER A 159 -1.87 -25.75 -10.26
N GLY A 160 -0.59 -25.74 -10.62
CA GLY A 160 -0.10 -25.18 -11.88
C GLY A 160 0.06 -23.65 -11.90
N VAL A 161 -0.36 -22.94 -10.84
CA VAL A 161 -0.11 -21.49 -10.72
C VAL A 161 1.17 -21.25 -9.93
N ARG A 162 2.12 -20.55 -10.56
CA ARG A 162 3.38 -20.16 -9.90
C ARG A 162 3.11 -19.13 -8.80
N ASP A 163 3.74 -19.33 -7.65
CA ASP A 163 3.72 -18.38 -6.53
C ASP A 163 4.21 -17.00 -7.01
N ALA A 164 3.39 -15.98 -6.75
CA ALA A 164 3.68 -14.61 -7.15
C ALA A 164 4.94 -14.04 -6.50
N LEU A 165 5.37 -14.58 -5.35
CA LEU A 165 6.60 -14.21 -4.65
C LEU A 165 7.66 -15.32 -4.72
N SER A 166 7.62 -16.20 -5.73
CA SER A 166 8.65 -17.24 -5.91
C SER A 166 10.05 -16.64 -6.09
N ASP A 167 10.15 -15.53 -6.83
CA ASP A 167 11.33 -14.70 -7.03
C ASP A 167 10.90 -13.28 -7.47
N PHE A 168 11.86 -12.36 -7.45
CA PHE A 168 11.63 -10.94 -7.73
C PHE A 168 11.11 -10.65 -9.15
N ASP A 169 11.58 -11.39 -10.16
CA ASP A 169 11.12 -11.20 -11.54
C ASP A 169 9.69 -11.72 -11.73
N THR A 170 9.33 -12.80 -11.03
CA THR A 170 7.96 -13.29 -10.96
C THR A 170 7.06 -12.26 -10.26
N SER A 171 7.48 -11.69 -9.13
CA SER A 171 6.77 -10.59 -8.46
C SER A 171 6.50 -9.42 -9.41
N ARG A 172 7.51 -9.02 -10.20
CA ARG A 172 7.37 -7.97 -11.22
C ARG A 172 6.29 -8.31 -12.24
N ALA A 173 6.33 -9.52 -12.81
CA ALA A 173 5.36 -9.95 -13.81
C ALA A 173 3.93 -9.99 -13.26
N TRP A 174 3.76 -10.41 -12.01
CA TRP A 174 2.46 -10.37 -11.33
C TRP A 174 1.99 -8.94 -11.08
N MET A 175 2.88 -8.03 -10.66
CA MET A 175 2.52 -6.64 -10.41
C MET A 175 2.02 -5.94 -11.66
N VAL A 176 2.62 -6.19 -12.83
CA VAL A 176 2.11 -5.65 -14.11
C VAL A 176 0.67 -6.09 -14.35
N LYS A 177 0.35 -7.37 -14.13
CA LYS A 177 -1.02 -7.90 -14.29
C LYS A 177 -2.00 -7.29 -13.28
N ILE A 178 -1.56 -7.10 -12.04
CA ILE A 178 -2.38 -6.48 -10.98
C ILE A 178 -2.67 -5.02 -11.31
N TYR A 179 -1.66 -4.26 -11.73
CA TYR A 179 -1.86 -2.87 -12.18
C TYR A 179 -2.85 -2.78 -13.34
N ASP A 180 -2.76 -3.68 -14.32
CA ASP A 180 -3.65 -3.68 -15.49
C ASP A 180 -5.09 -4.13 -15.16
N LYS A 181 -5.26 -5.16 -14.32
CA LYS A 181 -6.56 -5.82 -14.14
C LYS A 181 -7.29 -5.46 -12.86
N LEU A 182 -6.54 -5.12 -11.82
CA LEU A 182 -7.10 -4.92 -10.49
C LEU A 182 -7.15 -3.44 -10.11
N ILE A 183 -6.17 -2.64 -10.50
CA ILE A 183 -6.05 -1.25 -10.01
C ILE A 183 -6.75 -0.27 -10.97
N ALA A 184 -7.82 0.37 -10.50
CA ALA A 184 -8.55 1.48 -11.12
C ALA A 184 -9.08 2.44 -10.03
N PRO A 185 -8.49 3.64 -9.91
CA PRO A 185 -8.95 4.66 -8.96
C PRO A 185 -10.43 5.03 -9.13
N ASN A 186 -11.12 5.23 -8.02
CA ASN A 186 -12.51 5.69 -7.96
C ASN A 186 -12.64 6.81 -6.90
N ASP A 187 -13.83 7.38 -6.76
CA ASP A 187 -14.03 8.52 -5.84
C ASP A 187 -13.77 8.15 -4.37
N SER A 188 -14.11 6.93 -3.95
CA SER A 188 -13.76 6.44 -2.61
C SER A 188 -12.25 6.36 -2.40
N SER A 189 -11.49 6.02 -3.45
CA SER A 189 -10.03 5.96 -3.42
C SER A 189 -9.40 7.34 -3.33
N LYS A 190 -9.95 8.34 -4.04
CA LYS A 190 -9.52 9.74 -3.93
C LYS A 190 -9.76 10.28 -2.53
N LEU A 191 -10.93 10.00 -1.95
CA LEU A 191 -11.27 10.42 -0.60
C LEU A 191 -10.34 9.76 0.43
N LEU A 192 -10.14 8.45 0.34
CA LEU A 192 -9.21 7.75 1.22
C LEU A 192 -7.79 8.30 1.09
N ALA A 193 -7.33 8.52 -0.14
CA ALA A 193 -6.02 9.11 -0.42
C ALA A 193 -5.83 10.44 0.28
N SER A 194 -6.81 11.34 0.19
CA SER A 194 -6.74 12.65 0.83
C SER A 194 -6.69 12.55 2.35
N HIS A 195 -7.53 11.72 2.96
CA HIS A 195 -7.55 11.57 4.42
C HIS A 195 -6.28 10.91 4.96
N VAL A 196 -5.75 9.88 4.28
CA VAL A 196 -4.49 9.24 4.68
C VAL A 196 -3.33 10.24 4.60
N LEU A 197 -3.25 11.03 3.53
CA LEU A 197 -2.21 12.05 3.39
C LEU A 197 -2.33 13.15 4.45
N GLN A 198 -3.55 13.59 4.78
CA GLN A 198 -3.80 14.53 5.87
C GLN A 198 -3.40 13.96 7.23
N ALA A 199 -3.74 12.69 7.50
CA ALA A 199 -3.34 12.01 8.74
C ALA A 199 -1.83 11.89 8.88
N ILE A 200 -1.08 11.71 7.78
CA ILE A 200 0.38 11.68 7.81
C ILE A 200 0.96 13.10 7.93
N ALA A 201 0.36 14.08 7.25
CA ALA A 201 0.81 15.47 7.25
C ALA A 201 0.72 16.09 8.64
N TYR A 202 -0.40 15.90 9.32
CA TYR A 202 -0.70 16.56 10.59
C TYR A 202 0.39 16.38 11.67
N PRO A 203 0.84 15.15 12.01
CA PRO A 203 1.88 14.97 13.03
C PRO A 203 3.24 15.46 12.55
N LEU A 204 3.55 15.35 11.25
CA LEU A 204 4.80 15.85 10.68
C LEU A 204 4.87 17.37 10.74
N GLU A 205 3.81 18.06 10.33
CA GLU A 205 3.64 19.51 10.43
C GLU A 205 3.79 20.02 11.85
N ASN A 206 3.28 19.25 12.83
CA ASN A 206 3.28 19.66 14.22
C ASN A 206 4.55 19.28 15.00
N ALA A 207 5.36 18.36 14.46
CA ALA A 207 6.65 18.00 15.06
C ALA A 207 7.67 19.14 14.92
N TRP A 208 8.56 19.29 15.90
CA TRP A 208 9.60 20.33 15.90
C TRP A 208 10.41 20.40 14.59
N PRO A 209 10.94 19.27 14.04
CA PRO A 209 11.67 19.32 12.77
C PRO A 209 10.79 19.74 11.59
N GLY A 210 9.51 19.37 11.59
CA GLY A 210 8.58 19.74 10.52
C GLY A 210 8.22 21.22 10.55
N LYS A 211 8.01 21.80 11.74
CA LYS A 211 7.83 23.26 11.90
C LYS A 211 9.07 24.03 11.44
N LEU A 212 10.26 23.55 11.80
CA LEU A 212 11.53 24.17 11.41
C LEU A 212 11.74 24.14 9.88
N MET A 213 11.40 23.03 9.24
CA MET A 213 11.55 22.84 7.78
C MET A 213 10.35 23.32 6.96
N GLY A 214 9.28 23.79 7.59
CA GLY A 214 8.05 24.19 6.90
C GLY A 214 7.34 23.04 6.17
N ILE A 215 7.52 21.79 6.62
CA ILE A 215 6.87 20.62 6.02
C ILE A 215 5.37 20.77 6.16
N ASN A 216 4.64 20.50 5.08
CA ASN A 216 3.19 20.53 5.04
C ASN A 216 2.62 19.46 4.09
N LEU A 217 1.30 19.35 4.03
CA LEU A 217 0.59 18.43 3.15
C LEU A 217 1.03 18.52 1.67
N ASN A 218 1.42 19.70 1.18
CA ASN A 218 1.90 19.86 -0.20
C ASN A 218 3.27 19.18 -0.44
N HIS A 219 4.14 19.13 0.58
CA HIS A 219 5.38 18.35 0.50
C HIS A 219 5.08 16.86 0.41
N LEU A 220 4.14 16.35 1.22
CA LEU A 220 3.73 14.95 1.14
C LEU A 220 3.07 14.63 -0.20
N ASN A 221 2.16 15.47 -0.68
CA ASN A 221 1.57 15.31 -2.01
C ASN A 221 2.67 15.25 -3.08
N SER A 222 3.68 16.12 -3.03
CA SER A 222 4.79 16.14 -3.98
C SER A 222 5.65 14.88 -3.89
N LEU A 223 5.92 14.40 -2.68
CA LEU A 223 6.68 13.16 -2.44
C LEU A 223 5.93 11.93 -2.95
N PHE A 224 4.64 11.80 -2.64
CA PHE A 224 3.83 10.68 -3.12
C PHE A 224 3.59 10.74 -4.64
N ARG A 225 3.52 11.93 -5.25
CA ARG A 225 3.56 12.06 -6.72
C ARG A 225 4.88 11.58 -7.32
N ALA A 226 6.00 11.66 -6.61
CA ALA A 226 7.27 11.10 -7.08
C ALA A 226 7.33 9.57 -6.95
N PHE A 227 6.62 8.98 -5.98
CA PHE A 227 6.51 7.53 -5.82
C PHE A 227 5.50 6.89 -6.78
N LEU A 228 4.42 7.60 -7.07
CA LEU A 228 3.37 7.20 -8.01
C LEU A 228 3.77 7.59 -9.43
N ALA A 229 3.30 6.86 -10.44
CA ALA A 229 3.37 7.36 -11.82
C ALA A 229 2.45 8.60 -11.94
N GLU A 230 2.86 9.63 -12.70
CA GLU A 230 2.11 10.90 -12.81
C GLU A 230 0.65 10.67 -13.19
N LYS A 231 0.40 9.84 -14.20
CA LYS A 231 -0.96 9.47 -14.63
C LYS A 231 -1.80 8.90 -13.48
N TYR A 232 -1.22 8.02 -12.67
CA TYR A 232 -1.92 7.39 -11.56
C TYR A 232 -2.15 8.38 -10.41
N ALA A 233 -1.18 9.25 -10.14
CA ALA A 233 -1.33 10.32 -9.15
C ALA A 233 -2.43 11.33 -9.53
N ASP A 234 -2.61 11.59 -10.83
CA ASP A 234 -3.70 12.43 -11.34
C ASP A 234 -5.06 11.74 -11.21
N GLU A 235 -5.15 10.46 -11.57
CA GLU A 235 -6.40 9.68 -11.46
C GLU A 235 -6.92 9.59 -10.02
N ILE A 236 -6.02 9.52 -9.05
CA ILE A 236 -6.37 9.51 -7.63
C ILE A 236 -6.43 10.91 -6.98
N GLY A 237 -6.20 11.97 -7.76
CA GLY A 237 -6.36 13.34 -7.30
C GLY A 237 -5.27 13.84 -6.34
N ILE A 238 -4.11 13.18 -6.22
CA ILE A 238 -3.02 13.67 -5.39
C ILE A 238 -2.35 14.84 -6.11
N GLY A 239 -2.43 16.03 -5.50
CA GLY A 239 -1.66 17.16 -5.98
C GLY A 239 -2.13 17.73 -7.31
N THR A 240 -3.39 17.53 -7.70
CA THR A 240 -4.01 18.29 -8.81
C THR A 240 -3.96 19.80 -8.56
N GLN A 241 -3.93 20.20 -7.29
CA GLN A 241 -3.70 21.57 -6.82
C GLN A 241 -2.20 21.96 -6.77
N LEU A 242 -1.25 21.01 -6.84
CA LEU A 242 0.19 21.29 -6.75
C LEU A 242 0.74 22.01 -7.98
N ARG A 243 0.03 22.01 -9.12
CA ARG A 243 0.47 22.75 -10.31
C ARG A 243 0.62 24.26 -10.05
N SER A 244 -0.03 24.79 -9.01
CA SER A 244 0.21 26.16 -8.51
C SER A 244 1.40 26.27 -7.53
N ASN A 245 1.86 25.17 -6.94
CA ASN A 245 2.88 25.08 -5.89
C ASN A 245 4.17 24.39 -6.38
N TRP A 246 4.64 24.75 -7.58
CA TRP A 246 5.86 24.24 -8.23
C TRP A 246 7.11 24.25 -7.33
N TRP A 247 7.17 25.16 -6.35
CA TRP A 247 8.28 25.27 -5.41
C TRP A 247 8.44 24.02 -4.54
N MET A 248 7.34 23.45 -4.05
CA MET A 248 7.37 22.24 -3.21
C MET A 248 7.81 21.01 -4.02
N GLU A 249 7.38 20.94 -5.27
CA GLU A 249 7.82 19.91 -6.21
C GLU A 249 9.33 20.01 -6.47
N LEU A 250 9.84 21.22 -6.69
CA LEU A 250 11.27 21.46 -6.87
C LEU A 250 12.07 21.04 -5.63
N GLN A 251 11.62 21.42 -4.43
CA GLN A 251 12.28 21.04 -3.17
C GLN A 251 12.35 19.50 -3.02
N VAL A 252 11.23 18.80 -3.22
CA VAL A 252 11.18 17.34 -3.12
C VAL A 252 12.07 16.68 -4.19
N ARG A 253 12.02 17.14 -5.44
CA ARG A 253 12.89 16.61 -6.51
C ARG A 253 14.36 16.85 -6.24
N THR A 254 14.71 17.99 -5.63
CA THR A 254 16.07 18.31 -5.21
C THR A 254 16.54 17.37 -4.10
N ILE A 255 15.70 17.11 -3.09
CA ILE A 255 15.99 16.13 -2.03
C ILE A 255 16.19 14.72 -2.62
N ILE A 256 15.32 14.31 -3.56
CA ILE A 256 15.48 13.01 -4.24
C ILE A 256 16.79 12.97 -5.03
N ALA A 257 17.16 14.06 -5.72
CA ALA A 257 18.40 14.14 -6.47
C ALA A 257 19.64 14.07 -5.57
N THR A 258 19.61 14.68 -4.37
CA THR A 258 20.74 14.59 -3.43
C THR A 258 20.96 13.17 -2.91
N PHE A 259 19.89 12.41 -2.63
CA PHE A 259 20.00 10.99 -2.30
C PHE A 259 20.71 10.19 -3.40
N ARG A 260 20.40 10.46 -4.67
CA ARG A 260 21.07 9.80 -5.82
C ARG A 260 22.54 10.19 -5.95
N LEU A 261 22.85 11.48 -5.74
CA LEU A 261 24.23 11.99 -5.85
C LEU A 261 25.15 11.42 -4.77
N GLY A 262 24.67 11.25 -3.54
CA GLY A 262 25.45 10.62 -2.47
C GLY A 262 25.91 9.20 -2.82
N HIS A 263 25.08 8.46 -3.57
CA HIS A 263 25.43 7.15 -4.07
C HIS A 263 26.45 7.21 -5.21
N VAL A 264 26.26 8.11 -6.19
CA VAL A 264 27.23 8.34 -7.27
C VAL A 264 28.61 8.70 -6.70
N TYR A 265 28.64 9.54 -5.66
CA TYR A 265 29.86 9.87 -4.93
C TYR A 265 30.50 8.63 -4.30
N SER A 266 29.72 7.82 -3.57
CA SER A 266 30.23 6.58 -2.94
C SER A 266 30.79 5.59 -3.97
N TYR A 267 30.14 5.47 -5.12
CA TYR A 267 30.59 4.62 -6.24
C TYR A 267 31.86 5.16 -6.91
N LEU A 268 31.91 6.45 -7.25
CA LEU A 268 33.04 7.08 -7.93
C LEU A 268 34.31 7.10 -7.07
N PHE A 269 34.16 7.29 -5.75
CA PHE A 269 35.29 7.37 -4.82
C PHE A 269 35.60 6.04 -4.12
N GLY A 270 35.01 4.93 -4.58
CA GLY A 270 35.42 3.59 -4.17
C GLY A 270 35.26 3.27 -2.69
N LEU A 271 34.33 3.94 -1.99
CA LEU A 271 33.96 3.60 -0.61
C LEU A 271 33.16 2.29 -0.62
N LYS A 272 33.84 1.18 -0.87
CA LYS A 272 33.27 -0.17 -0.67
C LYS A 272 32.83 -0.26 0.79
N LYS A 273 31.53 -0.52 1.01
CA LYS A 273 31.10 -1.16 2.25
C LYS A 273 31.91 -2.45 2.38
N GLN A 274 32.82 -2.50 3.36
CA GLN A 274 33.28 -3.78 3.89
C GLN A 274 32.04 -4.46 4.45
N ALA A 275 31.68 -5.58 3.85
CA ALA A 275 30.62 -6.46 4.34
C ALA A 275 31.06 -7.15 5.63
#